data_AF-A0A7J7WAH1-F1
#
_entry.id   AF-A0A7J7WAH1-F1
#
_cell.length_a   1.000
_cell.length_b   1.000
_cell.length_c   1.000
_cell.angle_alpha   90.00
_cell.angle_beta   90.00
_cell.angle_gamma   90.00
#
_symmetry.space_group_name_H-M   'P 1'
#
loop_
_entity.id
_entity.type
_entity.pdbx_description
1 polymer ?
#
loop_
_entity_poly.entity_id
_entity_poly.type
_entity_poly.pdbx_seq_one_letter_code
_entity_poly.pdbx_strand_id
1 'polypeptide(L)'
;MSQDTEVDMKEVELNELEPEKQPMNAASGAAVAPVMAGGAEKNGLVKNKVADDEAEVASKFTGLSKEELLKVASSPGWVRTRWALLLLFWLGWLGMLAGAVVIIVRAPRCRELPAQSWWHKGALYRIGDLQAFLGSDAGNLAGLNGRVDYLSSLKVKGIVLGPIHKNLKDDVSGTNLEQVDPTLGSKEDFDSLLQSARKKSIRVILDLTPNYRGQNSWFHPSQIDTVTAKVKNALSFWLQAGVDGFQVRDVENLANASAFLAEWQNITKNFSEDRLLIAGTESSNLQHILSLLEFANDLLVTSSYLSDPNLTGERVKFLVTQYLNFTDSHWCSWSLSQAKLLTSSVPAYLLRLYQLLLFTLPASASLPARVDLLLSTQTGREEGASLELEHLKLEPHEGLLLRFPYVP
;
A
#
# COMPACT_ATOMS: atom_id res chain seq x y z
N MET A 1 -15.83 28.94 -36.36
CA MET A 1 -16.52 29.75 -35.34
C MET A 1 -15.92 29.31 -34.00
N SER A 2 -14.65 29.57 -33.72
CA SER A 2 -13.98 30.87 -33.56
C SER A 2 -14.57 31.63 -32.37
N GLN A 3 -13.88 31.57 -31.23
CA GLN A 3 -13.63 32.76 -30.42
C GLN A 3 -12.47 32.51 -29.46
N ASP A 4 -11.34 33.06 -29.88
CA ASP A 4 -10.16 33.37 -29.09
C ASP A 4 -10.52 34.37 -27.99
N THR A 5 -9.89 34.22 -26.82
CA THR A 5 -9.76 35.30 -25.83
C THR A 5 -8.29 35.50 -25.55
N GLU A 6 -7.73 36.38 -26.36
CA GLU A 6 -6.47 37.10 -26.19
C GLU A 6 -6.69 38.15 -25.08
N VAL A 7 -5.86 38.15 -24.02
CA VAL A 7 -5.84 39.21 -23.01
C VAL A 7 -4.46 39.87 -23.03
N ASP A 8 -4.46 40.99 -23.75
CA ASP A 8 -3.76 42.26 -23.61
C ASP A 8 -2.57 42.34 -22.63
N MET A 9 -1.39 42.55 -23.21
CA MET A 9 -0.15 42.94 -22.54
C MET A 9 -0.16 44.47 -22.33
N LYS A 10 0.01 44.92 -21.09
CA LYS A 10 0.40 46.31 -20.81
C LYS A 10 1.68 46.38 -19.98
N GLU A 11 2.71 46.86 -20.65
CA GLU A 11 3.62 47.94 -20.25
C GLU A 11 3.96 48.04 -18.76
N VAL A 12 5.18 47.60 -18.42
CA VAL A 12 5.93 48.14 -17.27
C VAL A 12 7.21 48.74 -17.84
N GLU A 13 7.33 50.05 -17.61
CA GLU A 13 8.31 50.95 -18.18
C GLU A 13 9.76 50.58 -17.87
N LEU A 14 10.63 50.91 -18.84
CA LEU A 14 12.07 50.95 -18.74
C LEU A 14 12.51 51.93 -17.64
N ASN A 15 13.34 51.48 -16.71
CA ASN A 15 14.28 52.35 -16.01
C ASN A 15 15.71 51.86 -16.25
N GLU A 16 16.54 52.83 -16.58
CA GLU A 16 17.90 52.70 -17.10
C GLU A 16 18.93 52.25 -16.05
N LEU A 17 19.92 51.50 -16.55
CA LEU A 17 21.35 51.54 -16.21
C LEU A 17 21.78 51.60 -14.73
N GLU A 18 22.32 50.47 -14.24
CA GLU A 18 23.56 50.48 -13.44
C GLU A 18 24.33 49.15 -13.59
N PRO A 19 25.67 49.16 -13.79
CA PRO A 19 26.46 47.96 -14.03
C PRO A 19 27.06 47.42 -12.74
N GLU A 20 26.49 46.34 -12.19
CA GLU A 20 27.07 45.66 -11.03
C GLU A 20 28.09 44.59 -11.47
N LYS A 21 29.37 44.88 -11.18
CA LYS A 21 30.44 43.89 -11.10
C LYS A 21 30.24 43.05 -9.84
N GLN A 22 30.27 41.72 -9.95
CA GLN A 22 30.97 40.87 -8.98
C GLN A 22 31.27 39.46 -9.55
N PRO A 23 32.41 38.85 -9.17
CA PRO A 23 32.93 37.63 -9.78
C PRO A 23 32.32 36.37 -9.17
N MET A 24 31.97 35.39 -10.01
CA MET A 24 31.72 34.02 -9.57
C MET A 24 33.04 33.28 -9.35
N ASN A 25 33.37 33.01 -8.08
CA ASN A 25 34.17 31.87 -7.68
C ASN A 25 33.85 31.51 -6.24
N ALA A 26 33.12 30.42 -6.04
CA ALA A 26 33.16 29.64 -4.80
C ALA A 26 32.69 28.21 -5.11
N ALA A 27 33.66 27.33 -5.33
CA ALA A 27 33.48 25.90 -5.18
C ALA A 27 34.18 25.43 -3.90
N SER A 28 33.53 24.47 -3.25
CA SER A 28 34.00 23.59 -2.16
C SER A 28 34.18 24.18 -0.76
N GLY A 29 33.42 23.60 0.18
CA GLY A 29 33.66 23.72 1.60
C GLY A 29 34.51 22.57 2.14
N ALA A 30 35.07 22.78 3.33
CA ALA A 30 35.06 21.87 4.47
C ALA A 30 35.78 22.56 5.64
N ALA A 31 35.08 22.62 6.77
CA ALA A 31 35.49 23.23 8.03
C ALA A 31 36.46 22.34 8.82
N VAL A 32 37.39 22.92 9.60
CA VAL A 32 37.65 22.54 11.02
C VAL A 32 38.31 23.69 11.82
N ALA A 33 37.57 24.18 12.82
CA ALA A 33 37.92 24.71 14.16
C ALA A 33 38.96 25.85 14.44
N PRO A 34 38.76 26.62 15.55
CA PRO A 34 39.39 27.92 15.82
C PRO A 34 40.48 27.85 16.91
N VAL A 35 41.15 28.99 17.19
CA VAL A 35 41.51 29.54 18.54
C VAL A 35 42.75 30.45 18.49
N MET A 36 42.50 31.73 18.80
CA MET A 36 43.30 32.69 19.60
C MET A 36 44.54 33.45 19.06
N ALA A 37 44.56 34.71 19.53
CA ALA A 37 45.68 35.60 19.83
C ALA A 37 46.14 36.60 18.74
N GLY A 38 45.61 37.82 18.85
CA GLY A 38 46.36 39.05 19.19
C GLY A 38 47.52 39.48 18.28
N GLY A 39 47.48 40.73 17.81
CA GLY A 39 48.71 41.43 17.41
C GLY A 39 48.51 42.54 16.40
N ALA A 40 48.72 43.75 16.87
CA ALA A 40 48.77 45.02 16.17
C ALA A 40 49.79 45.10 15.00
N GLU A 41 49.48 46.01 14.07
CA GLU A 41 50.38 46.99 13.45
C GLU A 41 51.36 46.64 12.29
N LYS A 42 51.28 47.55 11.30
CA LYS A 42 52.36 48.20 10.51
C LYS A 42 52.96 47.48 9.29
N ASN A 43 52.55 48.01 8.12
CA ASN A 43 53.39 48.55 7.04
C ASN A 43 54.81 47.98 6.89
N GLY A 44 55.02 47.21 5.81
CA GLY A 44 56.33 46.81 5.33
C GLY A 44 56.39 46.88 3.81
N LEU A 45 56.63 48.07 3.29
CA LEU A 45 57.05 48.34 1.91
C LEU A 45 58.37 47.58 1.64
N VAL A 46 58.34 46.58 0.77
CA VAL A 46 59.57 46.07 0.13
C VAL A 46 59.36 46.16 -1.39
N LYS A 47 59.86 47.26 -1.94
CA LYS A 47 60.18 47.36 -3.37
C LYS A 47 61.35 46.41 -3.62
N ASN A 48 61.11 45.35 -4.39
CA ASN A 48 62.20 44.66 -5.08
C ASN A 48 62.07 44.96 -6.58
N LYS A 49 62.90 45.91 -7.04
CA LYS A 49 63.23 46.11 -8.44
C LYS A 49 64.57 45.39 -8.68
N VAL A 50 64.54 44.33 -9.46
CA VAL A 50 65.67 43.81 -10.24
C VAL A 50 65.09 43.71 -11.65
N ALA A 51 65.30 44.76 -12.44
CA ALA A 51 66.37 44.89 -13.44
C ALA A 51 66.10 43.95 -14.64
N ASP A 52 65.92 44.61 -15.78
CA ASP A 52 65.48 44.09 -17.06
C ASP A 52 66.28 42.87 -17.54
N ASP A 53 65.56 41.82 -17.92
CA ASP A 53 65.95 40.94 -19.01
C ASP A 53 64.76 40.88 -19.99
N GLU A 54 64.90 41.60 -21.10
CA GLU A 54 64.08 41.46 -22.28
C GLU A 54 64.25 40.04 -22.85
N ALA A 55 63.24 39.19 -22.69
CA ALA A 55 62.80 38.18 -23.66
C ALA A 55 61.97 37.10 -22.95
N GLU A 56 60.69 37.39 -22.71
CA GLU A 56 59.58 36.46 -22.95
C GLU A 56 58.30 37.20 -22.57
N VAL A 57 57.81 38.03 -23.50
CA VAL A 57 56.41 38.45 -23.50
C VAL A 57 55.59 37.20 -23.85
N ALA A 58 55.43 36.30 -22.88
CA ALA A 58 54.38 35.30 -22.91
C ALA A 58 53.07 36.08 -22.90
N SER A 59 52.50 36.22 -24.09
CA SER A 59 51.27 36.94 -24.38
C SER A 59 50.14 36.45 -23.49
N LYS A 60 49.93 37.14 -22.38
CA LYS A 60 48.73 36.99 -21.58
C LYS A 60 47.60 37.59 -22.41
N PHE A 61 46.92 36.74 -23.19
CA PHE A 61 45.88 37.11 -24.13
C PHE A 61 44.75 37.87 -23.42
N THR A 62 44.83 39.20 -23.46
CA THR A 62 43.71 40.09 -23.16
C THR A 62 42.76 39.98 -24.35
N GLY A 63 41.48 39.68 -24.11
CA GLY A 63 40.50 39.45 -25.18
C GLY A 63 40.52 40.53 -26.27
N LEU A 64 40.33 40.14 -27.53
CA LEU A 64 40.35 41.06 -28.68
C LEU A 64 39.23 42.11 -28.58
N SER A 65 39.51 43.31 -29.09
CA SER A 65 38.48 44.33 -29.32
C SER A 65 37.49 43.90 -30.42
N LYS A 66 36.26 44.44 -30.41
CA LYS A 66 35.17 44.05 -31.34
C LYS A 66 35.60 44.12 -32.81
N GLU A 67 36.38 45.13 -33.18
CA GLU A 67 36.80 45.39 -34.55
C GLU A 67 37.91 44.44 -35.02
N GLU A 68 38.84 44.10 -34.13
CA GLU A 68 39.91 43.13 -34.40
C GLU A 68 39.35 41.70 -34.45
N LEU A 69 38.39 41.39 -33.57
CA LEU A 69 37.66 40.12 -33.59
C LEU A 69 36.90 39.93 -34.90
N LEU A 70 36.20 40.97 -35.39
CA LEU A 70 35.42 40.90 -36.62
C LEU A 70 36.30 40.66 -37.85
N LYS A 71 37.51 41.26 -37.93
CA LYS A 71 38.46 41.02 -39.03
C LYS A 71 38.92 39.56 -39.13
N VAL A 72 39.16 38.91 -37.99
CA VAL A 72 39.56 37.49 -37.93
C VAL A 72 38.34 36.57 -38.12
N ALA A 73 37.20 36.92 -37.52
CA ALA A 73 35.96 36.13 -37.56
C ALA A 73 35.23 36.17 -38.90
N SER A 74 35.44 37.21 -39.73
CA SER A 74 34.87 37.31 -41.08
C SER A 74 35.69 36.60 -42.15
N SER A 75 36.77 35.91 -41.78
CA SER A 75 37.57 35.13 -42.75
C SER A 75 36.72 33.99 -43.35
N PRO A 76 36.82 33.71 -44.67
CA PRO A 76 35.99 32.71 -45.32
C PRO A 76 36.12 31.30 -44.70
N GLY A 77 37.30 30.97 -44.18
CA GLY A 77 37.55 29.73 -43.44
C GLY A 77 36.76 29.67 -42.13
N TRP A 78 36.81 30.71 -41.30
CA TRP A 78 36.12 30.74 -40.01
C TRP A 78 34.60 30.80 -40.14
N VAL A 79 34.09 31.53 -41.14
CA VAL A 79 32.65 31.57 -41.45
C VAL A 79 32.14 30.17 -41.82
N ARG A 80 32.85 29.43 -42.68
CA ARG A 80 32.50 28.05 -43.04
C ARG A 80 32.57 27.10 -41.85
N THR A 81 33.62 27.20 -41.03
CA THR A 81 33.76 26.38 -39.81
C THR A 81 32.62 26.64 -38.82
N ARG A 82 32.22 27.91 -38.61
CA ARG A 82 31.10 28.26 -37.73
C ARG A 82 29.77 27.70 -38.23
N TRP A 83 29.49 27.81 -39.53
CA TRP A 83 28.29 27.21 -40.12
C TRP A 83 28.31 25.68 -40.03
N ALA A 84 29.47 25.04 -40.25
CA ALA A 84 29.62 23.60 -40.08
C ALA A 84 29.39 23.15 -38.62
N LEU A 85 29.95 23.85 -37.64
CA LEU A 85 29.74 23.57 -36.22
C LEU A 85 28.28 23.81 -35.79
N LEU A 86 27.63 24.86 -36.31
CA LEU A 86 26.22 25.13 -36.03
C LEU A 86 25.32 24.03 -36.61
N LEU A 87 25.59 23.58 -37.85
CA LEU A 87 24.87 22.46 -38.45
C LEU A 87 25.08 21.17 -37.65
N LEU A 88 26.32 20.86 -37.25
CA LEU A 88 26.64 19.68 -36.44
C LEU A 88 25.93 19.72 -35.08
N PHE A 89 25.89 20.89 -34.43
CA PHE A 89 25.15 21.09 -33.18
C PHE A 89 23.66 20.77 -33.34
N TRP A 90 22.99 21.31 -34.36
CA TRP A 90 21.58 21.02 -34.62
C TRP A 90 21.33 19.56 -35.00
N LEU A 91 22.25 18.93 -35.75
CA LEU A 91 22.18 17.51 -36.08
C LEU A 91 22.32 16.62 -34.84
N GLY A 92 23.25 16.96 -33.94
CA GLY A 92 23.42 16.30 -32.64
C GLY A 92 22.22 16.51 -31.71
N TRP A 93 21.69 17.74 -31.65
CA TRP A 93 20.49 18.05 -30.87
C TRP A 93 19.26 17.26 -31.38
N LEU A 94 19.05 17.24 -32.70
CA LEU A 94 17.97 16.46 -33.31
C LEU A 94 18.18 14.95 -33.12
N GLY A 95 19.43 14.48 -33.18
CA GLY A 95 19.79 13.10 -32.88
C GLY A 95 19.50 12.71 -31.42
N MET A 96 19.81 13.59 -30.46
CA MET A 96 19.45 13.39 -29.05
C MET A 96 17.93 13.39 -28.85
N LEU A 97 17.20 14.29 -29.50
CA LEU A 97 15.73 14.34 -29.45
C LEU A 97 15.12 13.05 -30.02
N ALA A 98 15.56 12.62 -31.21
CA ALA A 98 15.12 11.38 -31.83
C ALA A 98 15.47 10.17 -30.95
N GLY A 99 16.66 10.15 -30.35
CA GLY A 99 17.08 9.13 -29.39
C GLY A 99 16.14 9.06 -28.18
N ALA A 100 15.78 10.18 -27.58
CA ALA A 100 14.84 10.24 -26.46
C ALA A 100 13.45 9.71 -26.84
N VAL A 101 12.94 10.10 -28.01
CA VAL A 101 11.66 9.60 -28.53
C VAL A 101 11.70 8.09 -28.77
N VAL A 102 12.78 7.58 -29.37
CA VAL A 102 12.95 6.14 -29.61
C VAL A 102 13.02 5.36 -28.30
N ILE A 103 13.67 5.89 -27.26
CA ILE A 103 13.69 5.27 -25.93
C ILE A 103 12.28 5.19 -25.34
N ILE A 104 11.49 6.26 -25.40
CA ILE A 104 10.11 6.27 -24.88
C ILE A 104 9.21 5.30 -25.65
N VAL A 105 9.32 5.25 -26.97
CA VAL A 105 8.49 4.38 -27.82
C VAL A 105 8.87 2.91 -27.66
N ARG A 106 10.15 2.60 -27.46
CA ARG A 106 10.63 1.23 -27.20
C ARG A 106 10.44 0.79 -25.75
N ALA A 107 10.29 1.72 -24.82
CA ALA A 107 10.02 1.37 -23.43
C ALA A 107 8.66 0.67 -23.35
N PRO A 108 8.58 -0.53 -22.74
CA PRO A 108 7.31 -1.20 -22.53
C PRO A 108 6.43 -0.33 -21.63
N ARG A 109 5.13 -0.25 -21.92
CA ARG A 109 4.19 0.45 -21.04
C ARG A 109 4.19 -0.23 -19.67
N CYS A 110 4.15 0.58 -18.62
CA CYS A 110 3.86 0.07 -17.28
C CYS A 110 2.51 -0.64 -17.32
N ARG A 111 2.41 -1.81 -16.67
CA ARG A 111 1.13 -2.48 -16.48
C ARG A 111 0.24 -1.58 -15.62
N GLU A 112 -1.00 -1.40 -16.04
CA GLU A 112 -1.99 -0.68 -15.24
C GLU A 112 -2.24 -1.48 -13.97
N LEU A 113 -2.06 -0.82 -12.82
CA LEU A 113 -2.40 -1.41 -11.53
C LEU A 113 -3.93 -1.44 -11.44
N PRO A 114 -4.58 -2.61 -11.30
CA PRO A 114 -6.01 -2.69 -11.12
C PRO A 114 -6.39 -1.96 -9.84
N ALA A 115 -7.56 -1.35 -9.86
CA ALA A 115 -8.08 -0.63 -8.71
C ALA A 115 -8.26 -1.60 -7.54
N GLN A 116 -7.40 -1.48 -6.53
CA GLN A 116 -7.49 -2.28 -5.32
C GLN A 116 -8.28 -1.55 -4.23
N SER A 117 -9.29 -2.23 -3.70
CA SER A 117 -9.98 -1.86 -2.48
C SER A 117 -9.06 -1.85 -1.27
N TRP A 118 -9.48 -1.22 -0.17
CA TRP A 118 -8.64 -1.05 1.01
C TRP A 118 -8.29 -2.38 1.71
N TRP A 119 -9.17 -3.39 1.63
CA TRP A 119 -8.96 -4.71 2.22
C TRP A 119 -7.96 -5.58 1.43
N HIS A 120 -7.66 -5.25 0.17
CA HIS A 120 -6.60 -5.91 -0.61
C HIS A 120 -5.19 -5.42 -0.22
N LYS A 121 -5.09 -4.27 0.45
CA LYS A 121 -3.82 -3.57 0.71
C LYS A 121 -3.14 -3.98 2.02
N GLY A 122 -3.70 -4.92 2.77
CA GLY A 122 -3.06 -5.41 3.99
C GLY A 122 -3.96 -6.23 4.90
N ALA A 123 -3.43 -6.54 6.08
CA ALA A 123 -4.06 -7.45 7.02
C ALA A 123 -5.27 -6.85 7.74
N LEU A 124 -6.24 -7.72 8.03
CA LEU A 124 -7.33 -7.45 8.96
C LEU A 124 -7.02 -8.11 10.30
N TYR A 125 -7.25 -7.39 11.40
CA TYR A 125 -7.01 -7.91 12.76
C TYR A 125 -8.32 -8.10 13.49
N ARG A 126 -8.63 -9.34 13.88
CA ARG A 126 -9.88 -9.66 14.59
C ARG A 126 -9.71 -9.54 16.10
N ILE A 127 -10.62 -8.79 16.72
CA ILE A 127 -10.75 -8.63 18.17
C ILE A 127 -12.11 -9.20 18.56
N GLY A 128 -12.13 -10.42 19.08
CA GLY A 128 -13.38 -11.10 19.46
C GLY A 128 -13.99 -10.52 20.72
N ASP A 129 -13.39 -10.83 21.87
CA ASP A 129 -13.79 -10.29 23.16
C ASP A 129 -12.86 -9.15 23.59
N LEU A 130 -13.45 -7.99 23.89
CA LEU A 130 -12.75 -6.80 24.36
C LEU A 130 -12.11 -7.02 25.73
N GLN A 131 -12.77 -7.76 26.63
CA GLN A 131 -12.23 -8.06 27.96
C GLN A 131 -11.03 -8.99 27.87
N ALA A 132 -11.08 -10.02 27.03
CA ALA A 132 -9.94 -10.88 26.77
C ALA A 132 -8.76 -10.14 26.12
N PHE A 133 -9.02 -9.15 25.27
CA PHE A 133 -7.97 -8.39 24.58
C PHE A 133 -7.27 -7.35 25.46
N LEU A 134 -8.03 -6.66 26.32
CA LEU A 134 -7.54 -5.51 27.11
C LEU A 134 -7.31 -5.85 28.59
N GLY A 135 -7.86 -6.97 29.08
CA GLY A 135 -8.01 -7.27 30.49
C GLY A 135 -9.37 -6.83 31.03
N SER A 136 -9.81 -7.45 32.14
CA SER A 136 -11.14 -7.26 32.74
C SER A 136 -11.49 -5.80 33.05
N ASP A 137 -10.49 -5.01 33.46
CA ASP A 137 -10.72 -3.67 34.02
C ASP A 137 -10.79 -2.58 32.93
N ALA A 138 -10.27 -2.87 31.74
CA ALA A 138 -10.22 -1.95 30.60
C ALA A 138 -10.93 -2.50 29.35
N GLY A 139 -11.70 -3.60 29.51
CA GLY A 139 -12.38 -4.33 28.43
C GLY A 139 -13.60 -3.63 27.84
N ASN A 140 -13.49 -2.35 27.53
CA ASN A 140 -14.55 -1.51 26.96
C ASN A 140 -14.07 -0.79 25.70
N LEU A 141 -14.99 -0.14 24.99
CA LEU A 141 -14.70 0.58 23.74
C LEU A 141 -13.72 1.75 23.95
N ALA A 142 -13.79 2.42 25.09
CA ALA A 142 -12.86 3.49 25.46
C ALA A 142 -11.42 2.97 25.64
N GLY A 143 -11.26 1.80 26.28
CA GLY A 143 -9.99 1.12 26.43
C GLY A 143 -9.42 0.68 25.08
N LEU A 144 -10.27 0.18 24.17
CA LEU A 144 -9.86 -0.14 22.81
C LEU A 144 -9.37 1.10 22.07
N ASN A 145 -10.02 2.25 22.26
CA ASN A 145 -9.60 3.51 21.67
C ASN A 145 -8.15 3.88 22.06
N GLY A 146 -7.78 3.64 23.32
CA GLY A 146 -6.40 3.81 23.81
C GLY A 146 -5.38 2.86 23.17
N ARG A 147 -5.81 1.76 22.53
CA ARG A 147 -4.94 0.79 21.84
C ARG A 147 -4.90 0.96 20.33
N VAL A 148 -5.63 1.91 19.75
CA VAL A 148 -5.61 2.14 18.29
C VAL A 148 -4.21 2.55 17.81
N ASP A 149 -3.42 3.25 18.64
CA ASP A 149 -2.01 3.54 18.32
C ASP A 149 -1.17 2.27 18.16
N TYR A 150 -1.35 1.31 19.05
CA TYR A 150 -0.70 0.01 18.96
C TYR A 150 -1.12 -0.73 17.68
N LEU A 151 -2.41 -0.74 17.35
CA LEU A 151 -2.91 -1.36 16.12
C LEU A 151 -2.32 -0.67 14.87
N SER A 152 -2.17 0.65 14.89
CA SER A 152 -1.50 1.39 13.82
C SER A 152 -0.02 0.98 13.66
N SER A 153 0.69 0.75 14.78
CA SER A 153 2.08 0.27 14.76
C SER A 153 2.25 -1.10 14.10
N LEU A 154 1.21 -1.95 14.16
CA LEU A 154 1.17 -3.25 13.47
C LEU A 154 0.92 -3.12 11.95
N LYS A 155 0.64 -1.91 11.46
CA LYS A 155 0.33 -1.61 10.04
C LYS A 155 -0.87 -2.39 9.49
N VAL A 156 -1.83 -2.75 10.35
CA VAL A 156 -3.10 -3.37 9.92
C VAL A 156 -3.96 -2.34 9.20
N LYS A 157 -4.72 -2.78 8.19
CA LYS A 157 -5.60 -1.90 7.40
C LYS A 157 -7.00 -1.81 7.97
N GLY A 158 -7.44 -2.86 8.67
CA GLY A 158 -8.72 -2.86 9.33
C GLY A 158 -8.72 -3.73 10.58
N ILE A 159 -9.70 -3.44 11.43
CA ILE A 159 -10.00 -4.23 12.62
C ILE A 159 -11.39 -4.83 12.46
N VAL A 160 -11.52 -6.11 12.77
CA VAL A 160 -12.81 -6.77 12.88
C VAL A 160 -13.16 -6.83 14.35
N LEU A 161 -14.05 -5.95 14.76
CA LEU A 161 -14.56 -5.88 16.11
C LEU A 161 -15.66 -6.93 16.29
N GLY A 162 -15.55 -7.72 17.35
CA GLY A 162 -16.54 -8.71 17.71
C GLY A 162 -17.90 -8.08 18.03
N PRO A 163 -18.91 -8.92 18.30
CA PRO A 163 -20.27 -8.46 18.55
C PRO A 163 -20.34 -7.52 19.76
N ILE A 164 -20.64 -6.23 19.51
CA ILE A 164 -20.83 -5.24 20.58
C ILE A 164 -22.29 -5.07 20.96
N HIS A 165 -23.21 -5.68 20.22
CA HIS A 165 -24.63 -5.47 20.40
C HIS A 165 -25.18 -6.18 21.63
N LYS A 166 -26.31 -5.68 22.13
CA LYS A 166 -27.02 -6.29 23.25
C LYS A 166 -27.62 -7.63 22.81
N ASN A 167 -27.08 -8.72 23.33
CA ASN A 167 -27.58 -10.07 23.12
C ASN A 167 -27.99 -10.70 24.44
N LEU A 168 -29.24 -11.16 24.50
CA LEU A 168 -29.72 -12.03 25.56
C LEU A 168 -29.65 -13.47 25.06
N LYS A 169 -29.05 -14.33 25.89
CA LYS A 169 -28.73 -15.72 25.53
C LYS A 169 -29.99 -16.46 25.04
N ASP A 170 -29.93 -16.94 23.80
CA ASP A 170 -30.98 -17.75 23.16
C ASP A 170 -32.38 -17.06 23.16
N ASP A 171 -32.44 -15.73 23.29
CA ASP A 171 -33.67 -14.93 23.16
C ASP A 171 -33.57 -13.89 22.04
N VAL A 172 -34.38 -14.07 21.01
CA VAL A 172 -34.49 -13.17 19.84
C VAL A 172 -35.13 -11.84 20.20
N SER A 173 -36.08 -11.83 21.15
CA SER A 173 -36.80 -10.61 21.53
C SER A 173 -35.93 -9.68 22.37
N GLY A 174 -35.17 -10.25 23.31
CA GLY A 174 -34.18 -9.54 24.11
C GLY A 174 -32.90 -9.15 23.36
N THR A 175 -32.70 -9.66 22.14
CA THR A 175 -31.52 -9.33 21.31
C THR A 175 -31.80 -8.13 20.39
N ASN A 176 -31.02 -7.08 20.57
CA ASN A 176 -31.07 -5.86 19.78
C ASN A 176 -29.70 -5.59 19.14
N LEU A 177 -29.63 -5.72 17.81
CA LEU A 177 -28.40 -5.58 17.02
C LEU A 177 -27.99 -4.12 16.77
N GLU A 178 -28.89 -3.16 17.02
CA GLU A 178 -28.64 -1.72 16.82
C GLU A 178 -28.14 -1.05 18.10
N GLN A 179 -28.35 -1.69 19.25
CA GLN A 179 -27.96 -1.15 20.56
C GLN A 179 -26.65 -1.77 21.05
N VAL A 180 -25.68 -0.93 21.39
CA VAL A 180 -24.44 -1.35 22.06
C VAL A 180 -24.76 -1.89 23.45
N ASP A 181 -24.13 -3.01 23.84
CA ASP A 181 -24.23 -3.56 25.18
C ASP A 181 -23.65 -2.55 26.19
N PRO A 182 -24.43 -2.07 27.17
CA PRO A 182 -23.96 -1.10 28.17
C PRO A 182 -22.73 -1.54 28.97
N THR A 183 -22.45 -2.85 29.02
CA THR A 183 -21.25 -3.39 29.66
C THR A 183 -19.96 -3.08 28.88
N LEU A 184 -20.06 -2.86 27.57
CA LEU A 184 -18.93 -2.55 26.69
C LEU A 184 -18.77 -1.04 26.45
N GLY A 185 -19.81 -0.26 26.67
CA GLY A 185 -19.79 1.20 26.56
C GLY A 185 -21.06 1.77 25.95
N SER A 186 -20.96 3.02 25.51
CA SER A 186 -22.02 3.77 24.86
C SER A 186 -21.84 3.84 23.34
N LYS A 187 -22.85 4.37 22.62
CA LYS A 187 -22.74 4.61 21.18
C LYS A 187 -21.71 5.73 20.91
N GLU A 188 -21.65 6.71 21.80
CA GLU A 188 -20.72 7.83 21.73
C GLU A 188 -19.26 7.37 21.84
N ASP A 189 -18.99 6.34 22.66
CA ASP A 189 -17.68 5.70 22.75
C ASP A 189 -17.32 4.98 21.44
N PHE A 190 -18.29 4.31 20.81
CA PHE A 190 -18.11 3.67 19.52
C PHE A 190 -17.83 4.68 18.40
N ASP A 191 -18.58 5.77 18.35
CA ASP A 191 -18.36 6.84 17.37
C ASP A 191 -16.98 7.48 17.55
N SER A 192 -16.53 7.65 18.79
CA SER A 192 -15.18 8.12 19.12
C SER A 192 -14.09 7.16 18.66
N LEU A 193 -14.32 5.85 18.80
CA LEU A 193 -13.43 4.80 18.29
C LEU A 193 -13.36 4.83 16.76
N LEU A 194 -14.50 4.92 16.08
CA LEU A 194 -14.56 5.02 14.61
C LEU A 194 -13.76 6.22 14.09
N GLN A 195 -13.95 7.40 14.70
CA GLN A 195 -13.20 8.60 14.33
C GLN A 195 -11.70 8.45 14.55
N SER A 196 -11.30 7.86 15.68
CA SER A 196 -9.89 7.66 16.03
C SER A 196 -9.20 6.63 15.13
N ALA A 197 -9.91 5.55 14.77
CA ALA A 197 -9.44 4.56 13.80
C ALA A 197 -9.26 5.18 12.41
N ARG A 198 -10.25 5.96 11.93
CA ARG A 198 -10.17 6.67 10.64
C ARG A 198 -9.01 7.65 10.57
N LYS A 199 -8.73 8.41 11.65
CA LYS A 199 -7.56 9.30 11.72
C LYS A 199 -6.23 8.56 11.50
N LYS A 200 -6.18 7.28 11.89
CA LYS A 200 -5.01 6.40 11.73
C LYS A 200 -5.08 5.53 10.46
N SER A 201 -6.01 5.82 9.55
CA SER A 201 -6.26 5.04 8.33
C SER A 201 -6.56 3.56 8.60
N ILE A 202 -7.19 3.27 9.74
CA ILE A 202 -7.69 1.93 10.11
C ILE A 202 -9.21 1.93 9.89
N ARG A 203 -9.68 0.95 9.13
CA ARG A 203 -11.11 0.72 8.88
C ARG A 203 -11.70 -0.20 9.94
N VAL A 204 -12.97 -0.01 10.28
CA VAL A 204 -13.62 -0.82 11.32
C VAL A 204 -14.72 -1.67 10.70
N ILE A 205 -14.63 -2.98 10.90
CA ILE A 205 -15.61 -3.98 10.52
C ILE A 205 -16.31 -4.45 11.79
N LEU A 206 -17.63 -4.56 11.77
CA LEU A 206 -18.42 -4.99 12.92
C LEU A 206 -18.99 -6.41 12.72
N ASP A 207 -18.78 -7.29 13.68
CA ASP A 207 -19.41 -8.61 13.69
C ASP A 207 -20.88 -8.50 14.15
N LEU A 208 -21.81 -8.89 13.27
CA LEU A 208 -23.26 -8.84 13.52
C LEU A 208 -23.85 -10.22 13.82
N THR A 209 -23.03 -11.17 14.29
CA THR A 209 -23.51 -12.51 14.67
C THR A 209 -24.56 -12.41 15.79
N PRO A 210 -25.84 -12.74 15.54
CA PRO A 210 -26.92 -12.31 16.41
C PRO A 210 -26.85 -12.90 17.83
N ASN A 211 -26.70 -14.22 17.93
CA ASN A 211 -26.73 -14.97 19.19
C ASN A 211 -25.34 -15.39 19.66
N TYR A 212 -24.40 -14.44 19.75
CA TYR A 212 -23.00 -14.76 20.05
C TYR A 212 -22.75 -15.29 21.46
N ARG A 213 -23.67 -15.12 22.42
CA ARG A 213 -23.62 -15.73 23.77
C ARG A 213 -24.41 -17.03 23.90
N GLY A 214 -25.17 -17.38 22.86
CA GLY A 214 -26.03 -18.55 22.83
C GLY A 214 -25.33 -19.83 22.40
N GLN A 215 -26.11 -20.92 22.32
CA GLN A 215 -25.58 -22.20 21.83
C GLN A 215 -25.44 -22.22 20.30
N ASN A 216 -26.41 -21.64 19.59
CA ASN A 216 -26.39 -21.49 18.14
C ASN A 216 -26.38 -20.00 17.77
N SER A 217 -25.35 -19.57 17.07
CA SER A 217 -25.11 -18.20 16.60
C SER A 217 -26.29 -17.56 15.85
N TRP A 218 -27.16 -18.37 15.21
CA TRP A 218 -28.30 -17.91 14.41
C TRP A 218 -29.68 -18.22 15.03
N PHE A 219 -29.72 -18.56 16.32
CA PHE A 219 -30.93 -19.04 16.99
C PHE A 219 -31.51 -20.30 16.34
N HIS A 220 -32.73 -20.69 16.74
CA HIS A 220 -33.40 -21.85 16.16
C HIS A 220 -33.90 -21.53 14.74
N PRO A 221 -33.86 -22.47 13.78
CA PRO A 221 -34.27 -22.24 12.39
C PRO A 221 -35.68 -21.64 12.22
N SER A 222 -36.59 -21.90 13.16
CA SER A 222 -37.95 -21.35 13.17
C SER A 222 -38.02 -19.83 13.36
N GLN A 223 -36.93 -19.19 13.76
CA GLN A 223 -36.86 -17.74 14.01
C GLN A 223 -35.96 -17.01 13.00
N ILE A 224 -35.44 -17.73 12.00
CA ILE A 224 -34.37 -17.20 11.15
C ILE A 224 -34.82 -15.97 10.36
N ASP A 225 -36.05 -15.95 9.85
CA ASP A 225 -36.60 -14.81 9.10
C ASP A 225 -36.70 -13.54 9.96
N THR A 226 -37.03 -13.69 11.25
CA THR A 226 -37.07 -12.56 12.19
C THR A 226 -35.66 -12.06 12.49
N VAL A 227 -34.70 -12.97 12.60
CA VAL A 227 -33.30 -12.67 12.88
C VAL A 227 -32.64 -11.99 11.68
N THR A 228 -32.85 -12.48 10.46
CA THR A 228 -32.31 -11.89 9.23
C THR A 228 -32.90 -10.51 8.96
N ALA A 229 -34.19 -10.29 9.26
CA ALA A 229 -34.80 -8.96 9.22
C ALA A 229 -34.13 -7.99 10.23
N LYS A 230 -33.83 -8.44 11.45
CA LYS A 230 -33.06 -7.65 12.42
C LYS A 230 -31.65 -7.33 11.92
N VAL A 231 -30.96 -8.29 11.31
CA VAL A 231 -29.61 -8.07 10.72
C VAL A 231 -29.68 -7.04 9.60
N LYS A 232 -30.68 -7.11 8.72
CA LYS A 232 -30.89 -6.13 7.65
C LYS A 232 -31.06 -4.70 8.16
N ASN A 233 -31.85 -4.53 9.22
CA ASN A 233 -32.02 -3.21 9.86
C ASN A 233 -30.72 -2.72 10.50
N ALA A 234 -30.01 -3.61 11.20
CA ALA A 234 -28.72 -3.31 11.80
C ALA A 234 -27.65 -2.92 10.77
N LEU A 235 -27.58 -3.60 9.62
CA LEU A 235 -26.68 -3.23 8.52
C LEU A 235 -26.91 -1.78 8.10
N SER A 236 -28.17 -1.40 7.88
CA SER A 236 -28.53 -0.04 7.48
C SER A 236 -28.17 0.99 8.56
N PHE A 237 -28.46 0.68 9.82
CA PHE A 237 -28.15 1.54 10.97
C PHE A 237 -26.64 1.78 11.13
N TRP A 238 -25.83 0.72 11.09
CA TRP A 238 -24.39 0.81 11.29
C TRP A 238 -23.64 1.38 10.07
N LEU A 239 -24.17 1.19 8.85
CA LEU A 239 -23.67 1.88 7.66
C LEU A 239 -23.82 3.40 7.79
N GLN A 240 -24.97 3.87 8.30
CA GLN A 240 -25.20 5.28 8.60
C GLN A 240 -24.29 5.81 9.72
N ALA A 241 -24.01 5.00 10.73
CA ALA A 241 -23.02 5.32 11.77
C ALA A 241 -21.58 5.39 11.22
N GLY A 242 -21.33 4.81 10.03
CA GLY A 242 -20.05 4.89 9.35
C GLY A 242 -19.15 3.68 9.54
N VAL A 243 -19.70 2.53 9.90
CA VAL A 243 -18.95 1.26 9.89
C VAL A 243 -18.50 0.91 8.46
N ASP A 244 -17.28 0.42 8.31
CA ASP A 244 -16.65 0.17 7.00
C ASP A 244 -16.89 -1.25 6.45
N GLY A 245 -17.45 -2.15 7.24
CA GLY A 245 -17.86 -3.46 6.79
C GLY A 245 -18.48 -4.30 7.89
N PHE A 246 -18.94 -5.50 7.55
CA PHE A 246 -19.57 -6.41 8.50
C PHE A 246 -18.99 -7.80 8.42
N GLN A 247 -18.98 -8.50 9.55
CA GLN A 247 -18.70 -9.93 9.61
C GLN A 247 -19.94 -10.68 10.10
N VAL A 248 -20.21 -11.83 9.51
CA VAL A 248 -21.20 -12.80 9.98
C VAL A 248 -20.54 -14.17 10.10
N ARG A 249 -20.75 -14.86 11.22
CA ARG A 249 -20.10 -16.16 11.52
C ARG A 249 -21.08 -17.32 11.40
N ASP A 250 -20.54 -18.55 11.39
CA ASP A 250 -21.31 -19.80 11.40
C ASP A 250 -22.42 -19.85 10.33
N VAL A 251 -22.11 -19.39 9.11
CA VAL A 251 -23.12 -19.29 8.03
C VAL A 251 -23.72 -20.62 7.62
N GLU A 252 -23.08 -21.75 7.93
CA GLU A 252 -23.63 -23.10 7.78
C GLU A 252 -24.92 -23.34 8.58
N ASN A 253 -25.14 -22.61 9.67
CA ASN A 253 -26.36 -22.71 10.47
C ASN A 253 -27.49 -21.84 9.90
N LEU A 254 -27.22 -21.08 8.84
CA LEU A 254 -28.19 -20.24 8.17
C LEU A 254 -28.78 -20.94 6.95
N ALA A 255 -30.07 -21.27 7.02
CA ALA A 255 -30.80 -21.77 5.86
C ALA A 255 -30.77 -20.72 4.74
N ASN A 256 -30.44 -21.12 3.51
CA ASN A 256 -30.27 -20.23 2.36
C ASN A 256 -29.22 -19.12 2.55
N ALA A 257 -28.10 -19.44 3.22
CA ALA A 257 -26.97 -18.53 3.44
C ALA A 257 -26.54 -17.72 2.22
N SER A 258 -26.37 -18.35 1.07
CA SER A 258 -25.95 -17.66 -0.16
C SER A 258 -26.91 -16.54 -0.58
N ALA A 259 -28.23 -16.77 -0.46
CA ALA A 259 -29.23 -15.78 -0.84
C ALA A 259 -29.22 -14.57 0.11
N PHE A 260 -29.14 -14.80 1.42
CA PHE A 260 -29.06 -13.72 2.41
C PHE A 260 -27.75 -12.95 2.32
N LEU A 261 -26.62 -13.64 2.09
CA LEU A 261 -25.32 -13.00 1.89
C LEU A 261 -25.32 -12.10 0.65
N ALA A 262 -25.92 -12.57 -0.46
CA ALA A 262 -26.08 -11.75 -1.66
C ALA A 262 -26.97 -10.53 -1.42
N GLU A 263 -28.08 -10.68 -0.68
CA GLU A 263 -28.93 -9.54 -0.29
C GLU A 263 -28.17 -8.53 0.56
N TRP A 264 -27.47 -8.98 1.61
CA TRP A 264 -26.72 -8.12 2.51
C TRP A 264 -25.54 -7.44 1.83
N GLN A 265 -24.87 -8.14 0.92
CA GLN A 265 -23.81 -7.56 0.11
C GLN A 265 -24.35 -6.48 -0.83
N ASN A 266 -25.51 -6.69 -1.46
CA ASN A 266 -26.15 -5.66 -2.28
C ASN A 266 -26.48 -4.42 -1.44
N ILE A 267 -26.94 -4.58 -0.20
CA ILE A 267 -27.21 -3.46 0.71
C ILE A 267 -25.93 -2.69 1.05
N THR A 268 -24.84 -3.39 1.39
CA THR A 268 -23.57 -2.75 1.76
C THR A 268 -22.94 -2.03 0.56
N LYS A 269 -22.96 -2.66 -0.62
CA LYS A 269 -22.42 -2.10 -1.86
C LYS A 269 -23.22 -0.92 -2.40
N ASN A 270 -24.55 -0.97 -2.30
CA ASN A 270 -25.41 0.16 -2.66
C ASN A 270 -25.13 1.41 -1.80
N PHE A 271 -24.64 1.24 -0.56
CA PHE A 271 -24.22 2.37 0.27
C PHE A 271 -22.86 2.92 -0.19
N SER A 272 -21.88 2.05 -0.44
CA SER A 272 -20.58 2.41 -1.02
C SER A 272 -19.81 1.16 -1.46
N GLU A 273 -19.09 1.27 -2.57
CA GLU A 273 -18.21 0.21 -3.07
C GLU A 273 -17.09 -0.17 -2.08
N ASP A 274 -16.73 0.74 -1.18
CA ASP A 274 -15.68 0.55 -0.17
C ASP A 274 -16.16 -0.24 1.06
N ARG A 275 -17.39 -0.75 1.07
CA ARG A 275 -17.92 -1.56 2.19
C ARG A 275 -17.66 -3.04 1.97
N LEU A 276 -17.08 -3.69 2.99
CA LEU A 276 -16.76 -5.13 2.94
C LEU A 276 -17.79 -5.95 3.72
N LEU A 277 -18.12 -7.13 3.20
CA LEU A 277 -18.81 -8.19 3.93
C LEU A 277 -17.87 -9.38 4.09
N ILE A 278 -17.81 -9.95 5.30
CA ILE A 278 -17.03 -11.13 5.63
C ILE A 278 -17.98 -12.24 6.07
N ALA A 279 -17.94 -13.39 5.41
CA ALA A 279 -18.65 -14.59 5.81
C ALA A 279 -17.70 -15.61 6.45
N GLY A 280 -18.01 -16.03 7.68
CA GLY A 280 -17.29 -17.06 8.42
C GLY A 280 -17.98 -18.41 8.35
N THR A 281 -17.24 -19.47 8.04
CA THR A 281 -17.74 -20.86 8.10
C THR A 281 -16.74 -21.79 8.78
N GLU A 282 -17.21 -22.74 9.59
CA GLU A 282 -16.35 -23.83 10.11
C GLU A 282 -16.19 -24.98 9.10
N SER A 283 -16.84 -24.91 7.94
CA SER A 283 -16.71 -25.95 6.92
C SER A 283 -15.29 -26.02 6.37
N SER A 284 -14.73 -27.22 6.37
CA SER A 284 -13.48 -27.55 5.67
C SER A 284 -13.72 -28.05 4.24
N ASN A 285 -14.97 -28.02 3.76
CA ASN A 285 -15.32 -28.48 2.42
C ASN A 285 -15.22 -27.33 1.41
N LEU A 286 -14.35 -27.48 0.42
CA LEU A 286 -14.13 -26.50 -0.63
C LEU A 286 -15.40 -26.19 -1.44
N GLN A 287 -16.21 -27.20 -1.77
CA GLN A 287 -17.44 -27.02 -2.56
C GLN A 287 -18.46 -26.13 -1.83
N HIS A 288 -18.55 -26.29 -0.51
CA HIS A 288 -19.43 -25.43 0.30
C HIS A 288 -18.94 -23.97 0.27
N ILE A 289 -17.64 -23.75 0.44
CA ILE A 289 -17.03 -22.41 0.38
C ILE A 289 -17.27 -21.75 -0.99
N LEU A 290 -17.11 -22.50 -2.08
CA LEU A 290 -17.35 -21.99 -3.44
C LEU A 290 -18.81 -21.60 -3.67
N SER A 291 -19.76 -22.41 -3.17
CA SER A 291 -21.18 -22.08 -3.28
C SER A 291 -21.56 -20.78 -2.56
N LEU A 292 -20.76 -20.30 -1.61
CA LEU A 292 -20.94 -19.00 -0.97
C LEU A 292 -20.33 -17.86 -1.81
N LEU A 293 -19.23 -18.12 -2.51
CA LEU A 293 -18.54 -17.14 -3.36
C LEU A 293 -19.24 -16.91 -4.71
N GLU A 294 -19.91 -17.93 -5.26
CA GLU A 294 -20.58 -17.87 -6.58
C GLU A 294 -21.63 -16.75 -6.65
N PHE A 295 -22.30 -16.45 -5.54
CA PHE A 295 -23.35 -15.44 -5.47
C PHE A 295 -22.85 -14.05 -5.08
N ALA A 296 -21.56 -13.91 -4.76
CA ALA A 296 -21.04 -12.75 -4.05
C ALA A 296 -19.59 -12.39 -4.47
N ASN A 297 -19.44 -11.62 -5.55
CA ASN A 297 -18.15 -11.33 -6.21
C ASN A 297 -17.11 -10.56 -5.37
N ASP A 298 -17.50 -10.01 -4.22
CA ASP A 298 -16.68 -9.14 -3.33
C ASP A 298 -16.82 -9.56 -1.85
N LEU A 299 -17.22 -10.81 -1.61
CA LEU A 299 -17.36 -11.38 -0.28
C LEU A 299 -16.03 -12.03 0.15
N LEU A 300 -15.55 -11.64 1.32
CA LEU A 300 -14.38 -12.27 1.92
C LEU A 300 -14.85 -13.48 2.75
N VAL A 301 -14.29 -14.67 2.52
CA VAL A 301 -14.69 -15.88 3.24
C VAL A 301 -13.57 -16.38 4.16
N THR A 302 -13.83 -16.35 5.47
CA THR A 302 -12.94 -16.98 6.46
C THR A 302 -13.43 -18.38 6.78
N SER A 303 -12.60 -19.39 6.54
CA SER A 303 -12.97 -20.79 6.75
C SER A 303 -11.97 -21.55 7.62
N SER A 304 -12.38 -22.74 8.04
CA SER A 304 -11.52 -23.75 8.69
C SER A 304 -10.90 -24.72 7.68
N TYR A 305 -10.85 -24.37 6.39
CA TYR A 305 -10.27 -25.21 5.32
C TYR A 305 -8.81 -25.60 5.55
N LEU A 306 -8.01 -24.66 6.09
CA LEU A 306 -6.59 -24.89 6.42
C LEU A 306 -6.38 -25.33 7.88
N SER A 307 -7.42 -25.75 8.59
CA SER A 307 -7.36 -26.07 10.03
C SER A 307 -7.05 -27.54 10.34
N ASP A 308 -6.66 -28.34 9.34
CA ASP A 308 -6.48 -29.79 9.50
C ASP A 308 -5.38 -30.11 10.54
N PRO A 309 -5.66 -30.89 11.60
CA PRO A 309 -4.69 -31.18 12.66
C PRO A 309 -3.48 -32.00 12.19
N ASN A 310 -3.56 -32.69 11.04
CA ASN A 310 -2.51 -33.57 10.52
C ASN A 310 -1.77 -32.95 9.31
N LEU A 311 -1.57 -31.63 9.31
CA LEU A 311 -0.94 -30.92 8.19
C LEU A 311 0.56 -31.21 8.08
N THR A 312 0.92 -31.97 7.04
CA THR A 312 2.28 -32.01 6.49
C THR A 312 2.48 -30.87 5.49
N GLY A 313 3.72 -30.46 5.23
CA GLY A 313 4.02 -29.39 4.27
C GLY A 313 3.44 -29.65 2.86
N GLU A 314 3.53 -30.90 2.38
CA GLU A 314 2.93 -31.31 1.11
C GLU A 314 1.40 -31.20 1.11
N ARG A 315 0.76 -31.50 2.25
CA ARG A 315 -0.70 -31.37 2.40
C ARG A 315 -1.12 -29.91 2.37
N VAL A 316 -0.40 -29.03 3.08
CA VAL A 316 -0.65 -27.58 3.05
C VAL A 316 -0.53 -27.05 1.63
N LYS A 317 0.57 -27.41 0.93
CA LYS A 317 0.80 -27.04 -0.46
C LYS A 317 -0.36 -27.48 -1.35
N PHE A 318 -0.76 -28.75 -1.26
CA PHE A 318 -1.88 -29.29 -2.02
C PHE A 318 -3.18 -28.53 -1.76
N LEU A 319 -3.53 -28.26 -0.50
CA LEU A 319 -4.75 -27.52 -0.15
C LEU A 319 -4.72 -26.09 -0.68
N VAL A 320 -3.61 -25.37 -0.52
CA VAL A 320 -3.43 -24.01 -1.06
C VAL A 320 -3.58 -24.00 -2.57
N THR A 321 -2.92 -24.93 -3.27
CA THR A 321 -3.02 -25.03 -4.74
C THR A 321 -4.43 -25.37 -5.19
N GLN A 322 -5.12 -26.27 -4.49
CA GLN A 322 -6.51 -26.57 -4.77
C GLN A 322 -7.39 -25.33 -4.57
N TYR A 323 -7.26 -24.63 -3.45
CA TYR A 323 -8.05 -23.43 -3.20
C TYR A 323 -7.86 -22.39 -4.31
N LEU A 324 -6.61 -22.09 -4.67
CA LEU A 324 -6.27 -21.13 -5.72
C LEU A 324 -6.82 -21.53 -7.09
N ASN A 325 -6.60 -22.79 -7.51
CA ASN A 325 -7.07 -23.28 -8.81
C ASN A 325 -8.59 -23.25 -8.95
N PHE A 326 -9.33 -23.32 -7.83
CA PHE A 326 -10.79 -23.29 -7.85
C PHE A 326 -11.37 -21.88 -7.73
N THR A 327 -10.62 -20.94 -7.16
CA THR A 327 -11.05 -19.54 -7.05
C THR A 327 -10.77 -18.72 -8.31
N ASP A 328 -10.00 -19.23 -9.27
CA ASP A 328 -9.64 -18.65 -10.59
C ASP A 328 -9.28 -17.15 -10.58
N SER A 329 -10.27 -16.26 -10.44
CA SER A 329 -10.16 -14.80 -10.50
C SER A 329 -10.72 -14.05 -9.27
N HIS A 330 -11.33 -14.76 -8.32
CA HIS A 330 -11.87 -14.16 -7.11
C HIS A 330 -10.78 -13.88 -6.08
N TRP A 331 -10.95 -12.77 -5.36
CA TRP A 331 -10.07 -12.43 -4.25
C TRP A 331 -10.27 -13.39 -3.08
N CYS A 332 -9.19 -14.04 -2.70
CA CYS A 332 -9.08 -15.02 -1.66
C CYS A 332 -8.67 -14.38 -0.34
N SER A 333 -9.23 -14.88 0.75
CA SER A 333 -8.73 -14.62 2.10
C SER A 333 -8.19 -15.87 2.75
N TRP A 334 -7.06 -15.70 3.43
CA TRP A 334 -6.39 -16.79 4.13
C TRP A 334 -6.65 -16.71 5.63
N SER A 335 -7.30 -17.73 6.15
CA SER A 335 -7.51 -17.93 7.58
C SER A 335 -7.39 -19.41 7.92
N LEU A 336 -6.88 -19.73 9.11
CA LEU A 336 -6.92 -21.11 9.62
C LEU A 336 -8.25 -21.45 10.27
N SER A 337 -9.05 -20.45 10.65
CA SER A 337 -10.38 -20.66 11.23
C SER A 337 -11.22 -19.40 11.06
N GLN A 338 -12.54 -19.56 11.15
CA GLN A 338 -13.45 -18.41 11.14
C GLN A 338 -13.27 -17.46 12.33
N ALA A 339 -13.03 -18.00 13.55
CA ALA A 339 -13.14 -17.25 14.81
C ALA A 339 -12.10 -17.63 15.88
N LYS A 340 -11.34 -18.72 15.70
CA LYS A 340 -10.39 -19.22 16.71
C LYS A 340 -9.03 -18.54 16.60
N LEU A 341 -8.30 -18.55 17.71
CA LEU A 341 -6.92 -18.05 17.79
C LEU A 341 -5.97 -19.06 17.12
N LEU A 342 -5.00 -18.57 16.35
CA LEU A 342 -3.98 -19.42 15.73
C LEU A 342 -3.21 -20.27 16.75
N THR A 343 -2.96 -19.71 17.93
CA THR A 343 -2.28 -20.40 19.05
C THR A 343 -3.06 -21.57 19.62
N SER A 344 -4.38 -21.64 19.39
CA SER A 344 -5.20 -22.75 19.82
C SER A 344 -5.17 -23.93 18.85
N SER A 345 -4.92 -23.65 17.56
CA SER A 345 -4.96 -24.65 16.49
C SER A 345 -3.56 -25.14 16.10
N VAL A 346 -2.55 -24.29 16.28
CA VAL A 346 -1.17 -24.54 15.83
C VAL A 346 -0.21 -24.54 17.02
N PRO A 347 0.67 -25.54 17.15
CA PRO A 347 1.71 -25.56 18.16
C PRO A 347 2.65 -24.35 18.08
N ALA A 348 3.20 -23.93 19.22
CA ALA A 348 4.04 -22.74 19.33
C ALA A 348 5.25 -22.72 18.36
N TYR A 349 5.84 -23.89 18.07
CA TYR A 349 6.99 -24.00 17.16
C TYR A 349 6.65 -23.73 15.68
N LEU A 350 5.38 -23.93 15.28
CA LEU A 350 4.91 -23.66 13.91
C LEU A 350 4.25 -22.30 13.76
N LEU A 351 3.91 -21.61 14.85
CA LEU A 351 3.14 -20.37 14.81
C LEU A 351 3.77 -19.30 13.91
N ARG A 352 5.09 -19.10 14.01
CA ARG A 352 5.81 -18.13 13.17
C ARG A 352 5.82 -18.54 11.69
N LEU A 353 5.90 -19.83 11.41
CA LEU A 353 5.86 -20.36 10.04
C LEU A 353 4.50 -20.12 9.41
N TYR A 354 3.41 -20.41 10.14
CA TYR A 354 2.05 -20.13 9.66
C TYR A 354 1.78 -18.64 9.52
N GLN A 355 2.31 -17.81 10.41
CA GLN A 355 2.21 -16.36 10.25
C GLN A 355 2.88 -15.90 8.96
N LEU A 356 4.12 -16.35 8.70
CA LEU A 356 4.83 -16.03 7.46
C LEU A 356 4.09 -16.57 6.23
N LEU A 357 3.58 -17.80 6.29
CA LEU A 357 2.79 -18.39 5.22
C LEU A 357 1.56 -17.54 4.91
N LEU A 358 0.71 -17.24 5.89
CA LEU A 358 -0.52 -16.46 5.67
C LEU A 358 -0.27 -15.06 5.10
N PHE A 359 0.86 -14.42 5.46
CA PHE A 359 1.23 -13.10 4.91
C PHE A 359 1.85 -13.15 3.51
N THR A 360 2.32 -14.31 3.06
CA THR A 360 2.99 -14.49 1.77
C THR A 360 2.13 -15.23 0.74
N LEU A 361 1.05 -15.89 1.19
CA LEU A 361 0.10 -16.52 0.29
C LEU A 361 -0.60 -15.47 -0.59
N PRO A 362 -0.75 -15.75 -1.89
CA PRO A 362 -1.34 -14.80 -2.80
C PRO A 362 -2.85 -14.70 -2.55
N ALA A 363 -3.37 -13.48 -2.52
CA ALA A 363 -4.80 -13.23 -2.37
C ALA A 363 -5.59 -13.41 -3.67
N SER A 364 -4.94 -13.79 -4.78
CA SER A 364 -5.57 -14.15 -6.04
C SER A 364 -4.74 -15.26 -6.70
N ALA A 365 -5.39 -16.14 -7.44
CA ALA A 365 -4.72 -17.22 -8.17
C ALA A 365 -3.92 -16.74 -9.39
N SER A 366 -4.07 -15.47 -9.80
CA SER A 366 -3.28 -14.85 -10.86
C SER A 366 -1.83 -14.54 -10.41
N LEU A 367 -1.10 -15.57 -9.98
CA LEU A 367 0.35 -15.46 -9.89
C LEU A 367 0.92 -15.35 -11.33
N PRO A 368 1.80 -14.38 -11.61
CA PRO A 368 2.49 -14.34 -12.89
C PRO A 368 3.26 -15.63 -13.15
N ALA A 369 3.11 -16.18 -14.35
CA ALA A 369 3.91 -17.32 -14.82
C ALA A 369 5.42 -17.06 -14.72
N ARG A 370 5.85 -15.79 -14.74
CA ARG A 370 7.26 -15.36 -14.66
C ARG A 370 7.52 -14.40 -13.50
N VAL A 371 8.58 -14.63 -12.74
CA VAL A 371 8.93 -13.89 -11.52
C VAL A 371 10.42 -13.59 -11.51
N ASP A 372 10.80 -12.36 -11.16
CA ASP A 372 12.20 -11.99 -11.13
C ASP A 372 12.83 -12.44 -9.81
N LEU A 373 13.94 -13.17 -9.88
CA LEU A 373 14.72 -13.56 -8.71
C LEU A 373 15.46 -12.33 -8.19
N LEU A 374 15.19 -11.90 -6.96
CA LEU A 374 15.93 -10.81 -6.32
C LEU A 374 17.17 -11.31 -5.58
N LEU A 375 17.01 -12.37 -4.78
CA LEU A 375 18.11 -13.01 -4.07
C LEU A 375 17.87 -14.52 -3.99
N SER A 376 18.96 -15.29 -4.05
CA SER A 376 18.95 -16.71 -3.74
C SER A 376 20.01 -17.05 -2.71
N THR A 377 19.70 -17.94 -1.78
CA THR A 377 20.70 -18.52 -0.88
C THR A 377 21.58 -19.57 -1.56
N GLN A 378 21.26 -19.98 -2.80
CA GLN A 378 22.03 -20.95 -3.57
C GLN A 378 22.96 -20.23 -4.55
N THR A 379 24.26 -20.55 -4.48
CA THR A 379 25.32 -19.89 -5.27
C THR A 379 25.25 -20.12 -6.78
N GLY A 380 24.33 -20.98 -7.24
CA GLY A 380 24.16 -21.35 -8.66
C GLY A 380 23.04 -20.60 -9.39
N ARG A 381 22.23 -19.77 -8.71
CA ARG A 381 21.19 -18.99 -9.36
C ARG A 381 21.64 -17.55 -9.60
N GLU A 382 21.40 -17.06 -10.82
CA GLU A 382 21.70 -15.67 -11.17
C GLU A 382 20.62 -14.74 -10.63
N GLU A 383 21.00 -13.84 -9.71
CA GLU A 383 20.15 -12.77 -9.22
C GLU A 383 19.77 -11.82 -10.38
N GLY A 384 18.49 -11.46 -10.48
CA GLY A 384 17.92 -10.71 -11.60
C GLY A 384 17.33 -11.57 -12.72
N ALA A 385 17.46 -12.90 -12.66
CA ALA A 385 16.88 -13.80 -13.66
C ALA A 385 15.35 -13.89 -13.53
N SER A 386 14.64 -13.84 -14.67
CA SER A 386 13.21 -14.13 -14.74
C SER A 386 12.99 -15.65 -14.71
N LEU A 387 12.40 -16.15 -13.63
CA LEU A 387 12.09 -17.56 -13.40
C LEU A 387 10.63 -17.87 -13.75
N GLU A 388 10.39 -19.02 -14.38
CA GLU A 388 9.03 -19.54 -14.55
C GLU A 388 8.62 -20.36 -13.31
N LEU A 389 7.54 -19.94 -12.63
CA LEU A 389 7.11 -20.56 -11.36
C LEU A 389 6.76 -22.05 -11.54
N GLU A 390 6.20 -22.44 -12.69
CA GLU A 390 5.80 -23.83 -12.99
C GLU A 390 6.99 -24.79 -13.03
N HIS A 391 8.16 -24.29 -13.40
CA HIS A 391 9.40 -25.08 -13.55
C HIS A 391 10.38 -24.88 -12.38
N LEU A 392 9.98 -24.12 -11.36
CA LEU A 392 10.82 -23.79 -10.22
C LEU A 392 10.98 -25.00 -9.28
N LYS A 393 12.07 -25.75 -9.44
CA LYS A 393 12.51 -26.75 -8.45
C LYS A 393 13.31 -26.06 -7.34
N LEU A 394 12.83 -26.12 -6.11
CA LEU A 394 13.48 -25.59 -4.91
C LEU A 394 14.16 -26.72 -4.14
N GLU A 395 15.39 -26.52 -3.69
CA GLU A 395 16.03 -27.44 -2.74
C GLU A 395 15.52 -27.20 -1.31
N PRO A 396 15.53 -28.20 -0.41
CA PRO A 396 14.97 -28.08 0.95
C PRO A 396 15.57 -26.97 1.83
N HIS A 397 16.75 -26.47 1.48
CA HIS A 397 17.47 -25.41 2.21
C HIS A 397 17.55 -24.09 1.43
N GLU A 398 16.87 -24.01 0.30
CA GLU A 398 16.94 -22.88 -0.59
C GLU A 398 15.89 -21.81 -0.23
N GLY A 399 16.34 -20.61 0.09
CA GLY A 399 15.51 -19.42 0.23
C GLY A 399 15.64 -18.54 -1.01
N LEU A 400 14.51 -18.23 -1.64
CA LEU A 400 14.45 -17.27 -2.74
C LEU A 400 13.67 -16.04 -2.29
N LEU A 401 14.24 -14.86 -2.53
CA LEU A 401 13.48 -13.62 -2.53
C LEU A 401 13.05 -13.34 -3.97
N LEU A 402 11.75 -13.31 -4.20
CA LEU A 402 11.16 -13.20 -5.52
C LEU A 402 10.40 -11.88 -5.67
N ARG A 403 10.55 -11.22 -6.82
CA ARG A 403 9.77 -10.05 -7.23
C ARG A 403 8.74 -10.46 -8.26
N PHE A 404 7.49 -10.51 -7.83
CA PHE A 404 6.36 -10.80 -8.71
C PHE A 404 6.06 -9.58 -9.59
N PRO A 405 6.11 -9.69 -10.93
CA PRO A 405 5.57 -8.66 -11.80
C PRO A 405 4.05 -8.68 -11.64
N TYR A 406 3.48 -7.54 -11.23
CA TYR A 406 2.04 -7.41 -11.00
C TYR A 406 1.23 -7.96 -12.20
N VAL A 407 0.32 -8.91 -11.95
CA VAL A 407 -0.64 -9.47 -12.93
C VAL A 407 -2.03 -9.03 -12.49
N PRO A 408 -2.90 -8.61 -13.43
CA PRO A 408 -4.26 -8.17 -13.13
C PRO A 408 -5.06 -9.20 -12.33
#